data_AF-A0A6C9EI45-F1
#
_entry.id   AF-A0A6C9EI45-F1
#
_cell.length_a   1.000
_cell.length_b   1.000
_cell.length_c   1.000
_cell.angle_alpha   90.00
_cell.angle_beta   90.00
_cell.angle_gamma   90.00
#
_symmetry.space_group_name_H-M   'P 1'
#
loop_
_entity.id
_entity.type
_entity.pdbx_description
1 polymer ?
#
loop_
_entity_poly.entity_id
_entity_poly.type
_entity_poly.pdbx_seq_one_letter_code
_entity_poly.pdbx_strand_id
1 'polypeptide(L)'
;MTETQRTPEGMSSKPRIKPADAEDGRPVSISARLGRLQFHYSGKFRVLQIADIQDGPKVSKDTITLIEASLDATRPDLVIFSGNQIAGYDPAFADSFRKRRWCDEPIAESALNHTRALVRKAIGQFTEPLAARGIPWAVTYGNHDFQCGLSNAE
;
A
#
# COMPACT_ATOMS: atom_id res chain seq x y z
N MET A 1 -10.68 -23.73 42.83
CA MET A 1 -11.91 -23.35 42.10
C MET A 1 -11.55 -22.25 41.13
N THR A 2 -11.34 -22.61 39.88
CA THR A 2 -11.06 -21.67 38.78
C THR A 2 -12.39 -21.37 38.09
N GLU A 3 -12.85 -20.14 38.22
CA GLU A 3 -14.08 -19.66 37.60
C GLU A 3 -13.82 -19.40 36.12
N THR A 4 -14.43 -20.22 35.27
CA THR A 4 -14.44 -20.07 33.81
C THR A 4 -15.24 -18.81 33.47
N GLN A 5 -14.55 -17.75 33.05
CA GLN A 5 -15.20 -16.60 32.44
C GLN A 5 -15.92 -17.05 31.16
N ARG A 6 -17.25 -17.09 31.22
CA ARG A 6 -18.12 -17.30 30.06
C ARG A 6 -17.96 -16.12 29.10
N THR A 7 -17.56 -16.41 27.87
CA THR A 7 -17.68 -15.49 26.74
C THR A 7 -19.16 -15.10 26.57
N PRO A 8 -19.52 -13.81 26.43
CA PRO A 8 -20.91 -13.43 26.22
C PRO A 8 -21.42 -13.97 24.88
N GLU A 9 -22.54 -14.69 24.90
CA GLU A 9 -23.26 -15.10 23.70
C GLU A 9 -23.78 -13.86 22.96
N GLY A 10 -23.42 -13.71 21.69
CA GLY A 10 -23.88 -12.59 20.86
C GLY A 10 -22.87 -12.02 19.86
N MET A 11 -21.62 -12.50 19.83
CA MET A 11 -20.70 -12.12 18.75
C MET A 11 -21.06 -12.85 17.46
N SER A 12 -21.89 -12.20 16.65
CA SER A 12 -22.24 -12.63 15.30
C SER A 12 -20.97 -13.01 14.53
N SER A 13 -20.92 -14.26 14.06
CA SER A 13 -19.88 -14.79 13.15
C SER A 13 -19.99 -14.22 11.73
N LYS A 14 -20.89 -13.27 11.50
CA LYS A 14 -21.00 -12.58 10.21
C LYS A 14 -19.79 -11.67 10.04
N PRO A 15 -19.16 -11.63 8.86
CA PRO A 15 -18.12 -10.64 8.59
C PRO A 15 -18.66 -9.25 8.95
N ARG A 16 -17.97 -8.59 9.87
CA ARG A 16 -18.39 -7.29 10.45
C ARG A 16 -18.37 -6.17 9.40
N ILE A 17 -17.76 -6.45 8.25
CA ILE A 17 -17.69 -5.63 7.05
C ILE A 17 -18.56 -6.35 6.01
N LYS A 18 -19.70 -5.76 5.66
CA LYS A 18 -20.38 -6.12 4.43
C LYS A 18 -19.59 -5.50 3.27
N PRO A 19 -19.25 -6.28 2.23
CA PRO A 19 -18.75 -5.71 0.98
C PRO A 19 -19.72 -4.65 0.49
N ALA A 20 -19.22 -3.63 -0.21
CA ALA A 20 -20.10 -2.72 -0.94
C ALA A 20 -20.91 -3.54 -1.96
N ASP A 21 -22.21 -3.29 -2.06
CA ASP A 21 -23.01 -3.81 -3.17
C ASP A 21 -22.47 -3.21 -4.48
N ALA A 22 -22.43 -3.98 -5.57
CA ALA A 22 -21.88 -3.55 -6.85
C ALA A 22 -22.57 -2.29 -7.44
N GLU A 23 -23.78 -1.97 -6.97
CA GLU A 23 -24.56 -0.77 -7.35
C GLU A 23 -24.37 0.42 -6.39
N ASP A 24 -23.53 0.29 -5.36
CA ASP A 24 -23.31 1.36 -4.39
C ASP A 24 -22.37 2.45 -4.94
N GLY A 25 -22.95 3.42 -5.64
CA GLY A 25 -22.24 4.58 -6.21
C GLY A 25 -21.70 5.59 -5.19
N ARG A 26 -21.80 5.34 -3.87
CA ARG A 26 -21.18 6.22 -2.86
C ARG A 26 -19.65 6.12 -2.97
N PRO A 27 -18.90 7.22 -2.81
CA PRO A 27 -17.45 7.20 -2.88
C PRO A 27 -16.85 6.19 -1.91
N VAL A 28 -15.82 5.47 -2.37
CA VAL A 28 -15.18 4.36 -1.65
C VAL A 28 -14.66 4.81 -0.29
N SER A 29 -14.28 6.09 -0.14
CA SER A 29 -13.80 6.69 1.11
C SER A 29 -14.63 7.88 1.56
N ILE A 30 -15.02 7.90 2.84
CA ILE A 30 -15.69 9.05 3.45
C ILE A 30 -14.71 10.22 3.58
N SER A 31 -13.47 9.94 3.97
CA SER A 31 -12.43 10.97 4.04
C SER A 31 -12.13 11.59 2.68
N ALA A 32 -12.09 10.79 1.61
CA ALA A 32 -11.98 11.30 0.24
C ALA A 32 -13.15 12.23 -0.12
N ARG A 33 -14.39 11.79 0.13
CA ARG A 33 -15.60 12.60 -0.15
C ARG A 33 -15.58 13.96 0.57
N LEU A 34 -15.03 14.00 1.78
CA LEU A 34 -15.03 15.19 2.62
C LEU A 34 -13.74 16.02 2.50
N GLY A 35 -12.76 15.56 1.70
CA GLY A 35 -11.47 16.24 1.51
C GLY A 35 -10.61 16.35 2.78
N ARG A 36 -10.90 15.55 3.82
CA ARG A 36 -10.15 15.57 5.09
C ARG A 36 -10.27 14.24 5.83
N LEU A 37 -9.21 13.85 6.54
CA LEU A 37 -9.22 12.70 7.43
C LEU A 37 -10.08 13.00 8.67
N GLN A 38 -11.09 12.18 8.92
CA GLN A 38 -11.94 12.31 10.10
C GLN A 38 -12.66 10.99 10.41
N PHE A 39 -13.02 10.80 11.68
CA PHE A 39 -13.94 9.74 12.07
C PHE A 39 -15.32 9.96 11.44
N HIS A 40 -15.96 8.88 11.03
CA HIS A 40 -17.36 8.89 10.59
C HIS A 40 -18.26 9.25 11.78
N TYR A 41 -19.49 9.69 11.53
CA TYR A 41 -20.49 9.88 12.59
C TYR A 41 -20.76 8.60 13.41
N SER A 42 -20.44 7.42 12.85
CA SER A 42 -20.50 6.15 13.56
C SER A 42 -19.32 5.89 14.52
N GLY A 43 -18.34 6.80 14.61
CA GLY A 43 -17.12 6.64 15.40
C GLY A 43 -16.03 5.78 14.73
N LYS A 44 -16.21 5.38 13.47
CA LYS A 44 -15.25 4.54 12.74
C LYS A 44 -14.27 5.38 11.92
N PHE A 45 -13.05 4.87 11.79
CA PHE A 45 -12.04 5.31 10.82
C PHE A 45 -11.34 4.06 10.30
N ARG A 46 -11.27 3.86 8.99
CA ARG A 46 -10.74 2.63 8.39
C ARG A 46 -9.37 2.85 7.79
N VAL A 47 -8.40 2.05 8.21
CA VAL A 47 -7.07 1.99 7.59
C VAL A 47 -6.94 0.66 6.86
N LEU A 48 -6.56 0.71 5.59
CA LEU A 48 -6.10 -0.47 4.85
C LEU A 48 -4.57 -0.42 4.79
N GLN A 49 -3.91 -1.49 5.22
CA GLN A 49 -2.47 -1.62 5.11
C GLN A 49 -2.12 -2.61 3.99
N ILE A 50 -1.18 -2.23 3.14
CA ILE A 50 -0.61 -3.07 2.08
C ILE A 50 0.89 -3.19 2.35
N ALA A 51 1.42 -4.40 2.29
CA ALA A 51 2.81 -4.68 2.62
C ALA A 51 3.39 -5.63 1.57
N ASP A 52 4.70 -5.53 1.34
CA ASP A 52 5.47 -6.56 0.64
C ASP A 52 4.92 -6.92 -0.76
N ILE A 53 4.52 -5.94 -1.57
CA ILE A 53 4.20 -6.18 -3.00
C ILE A 53 5.41 -6.82 -3.71
N GLN A 54 6.63 -6.34 -3.41
CA GLN A 54 7.90 -6.85 -3.94
C GLN A 54 7.87 -7.16 -5.46
N ASP A 55 7.23 -6.31 -6.25
CA ASP A 55 7.23 -6.42 -7.71
C ASP A 55 8.40 -5.60 -8.30
N GLY A 56 8.88 -6.01 -9.48
CA GLY A 56 9.80 -5.21 -10.29
C GLY A 56 9.10 -3.97 -10.89
N PRO A 57 9.75 -3.24 -11.82
CA PRO A 57 9.18 -2.03 -12.41
C PRO A 57 7.83 -2.21 -13.13
N LYS A 58 7.47 -3.44 -13.49
CA LYS A 58 6.17 -3.81 -14.04
C LYS A 58 5.41 -4.59 -12.97
N VAL A 59 4.48 -3.91 -12.30
CA VAL A 59 3.64 -4.50 -11.24
C VAL A 59 2.73 -5.56 -11.85
N SER A 60 2.55 -6.68 -11.15
CA SER A 60 1.68 -7.76 -11.59
C SER A 60 0.23 -7.29 -11.67
N LYS A 61 -0.49 -7.73 -12.72
CA LYS A 61 -1.92 -7.43 -12.87
C LYS A 61 -2.75 -8.02 -11.73
N ASP A 62 -2.32 -9.14 -11.18
CA ASP A 62 -3.01 -9.80 -10.06
C ASP A 62 -2.85 -8.98 -8.78
N THR A 63 -1.67 -8.38 -8.56
CA THR A 63 -1.43 -7.41 -7.48
C THR A 63 -2.40 -6.24 -7.59
N ILE A 64 -2.50 -5.62 -8.78
CA ILE A 64 -3.43 -4.50 -9.01
C ILE A 64 -4.88 -4.91 -8.77
N THR A 65 -5.29 -6.07 -9.30
CA THR A 65 -6.65 -6.61 -9.12
C THR A 65 -6.98 -6.84 -7.65
N LEU A 66 -6.03 -7.36 -6.86
CA LEU A 66 -6.19 -7.55 -5.43
C LEU A 66 -6.32 -6.22 -4.67
N ILE A 67 -5.52 -5.21 -5.05
CA ILE A 67 -5.61 -3.87 -4.47
C ILE A 67 -7.00 -3.29 -4.74
N GLU A 68 -7.46 -3.29 -5.98
CA GLU A 68 -8.78 -2.79 -6.37
C GLU A 68 -9.90 -3.47 -5.59
N ALA A 69 -9.92 -4.79 -5.57
CA ALA A 69 -10.92 -5.57 -4.82
C ALA A 69 -10.88 -5.25 -3.32
N SER A 70 -9.69 -5.04 -2.75
CA SER A 70 -9.51 -4.68 -1.34
C SER A 70 -10.04 -3.28 -1.03
N LEU A 71 -9.81 -2.31 -1.91
CA LEU A 71 -10.34 -0.95 -1.76
C LEU A 71 -11.87 -0.96 -1.77
N ASP A 72 -12.46 -1.66 -2.74
CA ASP A 72 -13.92 -1.71 -2.92
C ASP A 72 -14.60 -2.46 -1.76
N ALA A 73 -13.99 -3.55 -1.28
CA ALA A 73 -14.50 -4.33 -0.16
C ALA A 73 -14.38 -3.60 1.19
N THR A 74 -13.26 -2.90 1.44
CA THR A 74 -12.95 -2.34 2.76
C THR A 74 -13.37 -0.89 2.94
N ARG A 75 -13.49 -0.13 1.84
CA ARG A 75 -13.86 1.29 1.85
C ARG A 75 -13.02 2.13 2.84
N PRO A 76 -11.68 2.17 2.65
CA PRO A 76 -10.78 2.75 3.63
C PRO A 76 -10.81 4.27 3.62
N ASP A 77 -10.54 4.88 4.78
CA ASP A 77 -10.30 6.32 4.91
C ASP A 77 -8.86 6.71 4.60
N LEU A 78 -7.92 5.77 4.78
CA LEU A 78 -6.49 5.93 4.53
C LEU A 78 -5.89 4.58 4.13
N VAL A 79 -4.99 4.59 3.14
CA VAL A 79 -4.18 3.42 2.80
C VAL A 79 -2.72 3.65 3.18
N ILE A 80 -2.09 2.66 3.81
CA ILE A 80 -0.67 2.72 4.20
C ILE A 80 0.07 1.58 3.51
N PHE A 81 1.08 1.92 2.71
CA PHE A 81 2.06 0.97 2.21
C PHE A 81 3.25 0.92 3.16
N SER A 82 3.39 -0.17 3.92
CA SER A 82 4.34 -0.25 5.05
C SER A 82 5.78 -0.61 4.66
N GLY A 83 6.12 -0.59 3.38
CA GLY A 83 7.45 -0.96 2.86
C GLY A 83 7.51 -2.29 2.12
N ASN A 84 8.66 -2.53 1.49
CA ASN A 84 8.96 -3.63 0.58
C ASN A 84 8.00 -3.72 -0.61
N GLN A 85 7.61 -2.58 -1.18
CA GLN A 85 6.71 -2.58 -2.34
C GLN A 85 7.46 -2.91 -3.63
N ILE A 86 8.75 -2.57 -3.70
CA ILE A 86 9.61 -2.74 -4.85
C ILE A 86 10.59 -3.88 -4.57
N ALA A 87 10.70 -4.83 -5.50
CA ALA A 87 11.83 -5.75 -5.55
C ALA A 87 13.08 -4.99 -6.01
N GLY A 88 13.76 -4.30 -5.08
CA GLY A 88 14.96 -3.52 -5.43
C GLY A 88 16.13 -4.37 -5.95
N TYR A 89 16.05 -5.70 -5.83
CA TYR A 89 16.97 -6.67 -6.40
C TYR A 89 16.58 -7.16 -7.82
N ASP A 90 15.51 -6.62 -8.40
CA ASP A 90 15.10 -6.93 -9.78
C ASP A 90 16.23 -6.54 -10.78
N PRO A 91 16.48 -7.35 -11.83
CA PRO A 91 17.51 -7.06 -12.83
C PRO A 91 17.41 -5.69 -13.49
N ALA A 92 16.22 -5.08 -13.53
CA ALA A 92 16.04 -3.73 -14.05
C ALA A 92 16.76 -2.65 -13.23
N PHE A 93 17.17 -2.94 -11.99
CA PHE A 93 17.93 -2.04 -11.12
C PHE A 93 19.42 -2.38 -11.04
N ALA A 94 19.94 -3.29 -11.87
CA ALA A 94 21.30 -3.82 -11.73
C ALA A 94 22.38 -2.73 -11.69
N ASP A 95 22.23 -1.67 -12.48
CA ASP A 95 23.22 -0.58 -12.60
C ASP A 95 23.28 0.34 -11.37
N SER A 96 22.28 0.29 -10.50
CA SER A 96 22.21 1.08 -9.26
C SER A 96 22.02 0.20 -8.02
N PHE A 97 22.04 -1.12 -8.18
CA PHE A 97 21.71 -2.05 -7.10
C PHE A 97 22.63 -1.88 -5.89
N ARG A 98 22.03 -1.88 -4.69
CA ARG A 98 22.76 -1.86 -3.42
C ARG A 98 22.35 -3.01 -2.52
N LYS A 99 23.30 -3.92 -2.25
CA LYS A 99 23.05 -5.07 -1.38
C LYS A 99 22.82 -4.67 0.08
N ARG A 100 23.57 -3.68 0.58
CA ARG A 100 23.52 -3.19 1.97
C ARG A 100 23.51 -1.66 2.00
N ARG A 101 22.97 -1.07 3.06
CA ARG A 101 22.89 0.39 3.22
C ARG A 101 24.25 1.07 3.42
N TRP A 102 25.22 0.33 3.94
CA TRP A 102 26.60 0.79 4.16
C TRP A 102 27.52 0.51 2.97
N CYS A 103 26.97 0.19 1.79
CA CYS A 103 27.75 0.11 0.56
C CYS A 103 27.90 1.52 -0.02
N ASP A 104 29.12 2.05 0.06
CA ASP A 104 29.45 3.42 -0.37
C ASP A 104 29.95 3.51 -1.82
N GLU A 105 29.73 2.45 -2.60
CA GLU A 105 30.07 2.44 -4.02
C GLU A 105 29.29 3.55 -4.75
N PRO A 106 29.99 4.43 -5.48
CA PRO A 106 29.34 5.51 -6.21
C PRO A 106 28.50 4.91 -7.35
N ILE A 107 27.26 5.34 -7.45
CA ILE A 107 26.38 5.01 -8.57
C ILE A 107 26.42 6.18 -9.55
N ALA A 108 26.57 5.88 -10.84
CA ALA A 108 26.51 6.91 -11.87
C ALA A 108 25.16 7.64 -11.82
N GLU A 109 25.18 8.97 -11.91
CA GLU A 109 23.96 9.79 -11.86
C GLU A 109 22.95 9.42 -12.95
N SER A 110 23.42 8.97 -14.12
CA SER A 110 22.56 8.44 -15.18
C SER A 110 21.80 7.18 -14.75
N ALA A 111 22.44 6.26 -14.01
CA ALA A 111 21.80 5.07 -13.47
C ALA A 111 20.79 5.43 -12.37
N LEU A 112 21.13 6.36 -11.47
CA LEU A 112 20.17 6.87 -10.47
C LEU A 112 18.94 7.51 -11.14
N ASN A 113 19.13 8.32 -12.18
CA ASN A 113 18.01 8.92 -12.91
C ASN A 113 17.13 7.87 -13.59
N HIS A 114 17.72 6.82 -14.16
CA HIS A 114 16.98 5.70 -14.71
C HIS A 114 16.15 4.99 -13.62
N THR A 115 16.77 4.69 -12.48
CA THR A 115 16.13 4.05 -11.33
C THR A 115 15.00 4.89 -10.75
N ARG A 116 15.17 6.21 -10.59
CA ARG A 116 14.10 7.12 -10.18
C ARG A 116 12.89 7.05 -11.13
N ALA A 117 13.13 6.95 -12.43
CA ALA A 117 12.06 6.81 -13.41
C ALA A 117 11.33 5.45 -13.28
N LEU A 118 12.06 4.35 -13.08
CA LEU A 118 11.49 3.03 -12.87
C LEU A 118 10.69 2.95 -11.56
N VAL A 119 11.23 3.46 -10.46
CA VAL A 119 10.56 3.52 -9.15
C VAL A 119 9.29 4.36 -9.23
N ARG A 120 9.35 5.55 -9.84
CA ARG A 120 8.16 6.39 -10.05
C ARG A 120 7.08 5.67 -10.85
N LYS A 121 7.48 4.93 -11.89
CA LYS A 121 6.56 4.11 -12.69
C LYS A 121 5.96 2.96 -11.89
N ALA A 122 6.76 2.26 -11.07
CA ALA A 122 6.30 1.16 -10.23
C ALA A 122 5.28 1.64 -9.18
N ILE A 123 5.64 2.68 -8.41
CA ILE A 123 4.76 3.29 -7.41
C ILE A 123 3.49 3.83 -8.06
N GLY A 124 3.62 4.50 -9.21
CA GLY A 124 2.47 4.99 -9.98
C GLY A 124 1.46 3.88 -10.28
N GLN A 125 1.91 2.70 -10.72
CA GLN A 125 1.02 1.59 -11.06
C GLN A 125 0.17 1.11 -9.87
N PHE A 126 0.75 0.86 -8.70
CA PHE A 126 -0.02 0.35 -7.55
C PHE A 126 -0.74 1.44 -6.76
N THR A 127 -0.36 2.71 -6.92
CA THR A 127 -1.09 3.86 -6.33
C THR A 127 -2.21 4.38 -7.21
N GLU A 128 -2.19 4.10 -8.52
CA GLU A 128 -3.21 4.55 -9.47
C GLU A 128 -4.64 4.18 -9.06
N PRO A 129 -4.96 2.94 -8.60
CA PRO A 129 -6.31 2.62 -8.15
C PRO A 129 -6.80 3.47 -6.97
N LEU A 130 -5.89 3.96 -6.14
CA LEU A 130 -6.19 4.82 -5.00
C LEU A 130 -6.39 6.27 -5.46
N ALA A 131 -5.52 6.75 -6.36
CA ALA A 131 -5.60 8.06 -6.97
C ALA A 131 -6.92 8.25 -7.72
N ALA A 132 -7.30 7.28 -8.55
CA ALA A 132 -8.56 7.26 -9.29
C ALA A 132 -9.79 7.29 -8.36
N ARG A 133 -9.67 6.74 -7.14
CA ARG A 133 -10.73 6.73 -6.11
C ARG A 133 -10.65 7.92 -5.14
N GLY A 134 -9.65 8.80 -5.27
CA GLY A 134 -9.41 9.94 -4.38
C GLY A 134 -9.09 9.56 -2.93
N ILE A 135 -8.73 8.31 -2.66
CA ILE A 135 -8.42 7.82 -1.32
C ILE A 135 -7.04 8.39 -0.93
N PRO A 136 -6.81 8.96 0.25
CA PRO A 136 -5.47 9.39 0.65
C PRO A 136 -4.59 8.18 0.97
N TRP A 137 -3.29 8.28 0.66
CA TRP A 137 -2.31 7.22 0.95
C TRP A 137 -0.96 7.76 1.44
N ALA A 138 -0.21 6.88 2.10
CA ALA A 138 1.20 7.08 2.37
C ALA A 138 2.00 5.83 1.98
N VAL A 139 3.21 6.04 1.48
CA VAL A 139 4.15 4.96 1.14
C VAL A 139 5.43 5.15 1.94
N THR A 140 5.88 4.10 2.61
CA THR A 140 7.18 4.07 3.29
C THR A 140 8.14 3.10 2.60
N TYR A 141 9.43 3.34 2.74
CA TYR A 141 10.48 2.44 2.24
C TYR A 141 10.87 1.39 3.30
N GLY A 142 10.93 0.14 2.86
CA GLY A 142 11.44 -1.02 3.57
C GLY A 142 12.88 -1.36 3.16
N ASN A 143 13.34 -2.53 3.58
CA ASN A 143 14.70 -2.99 3.30
C ASN A 143 14.91 -3.41 1.84
N HIS A 144 13.88 -3.94 1.16
CA HIS A 144 13.97 -4.35 -0.23
C HIS A 144 13.84 -3.17 -1.20
N ASP A 145 13.09 -2.13 -0.84
CA ASP A 145 12.95 -0.94 -1.70
C ASP A 145 14.29 -0.23 -1.90
N PHE A 146 15.06 -0.04 -0.81
CA PHE A 146 16.39 0.59 -0.87
C PHE A 146 17.36 -0.12 -1.83
N GLN A 147 17.18 -1.43 -2.05
CA GLN A 147 18.13 -2.20 -2.85
C GLN A 147 18.16 -1.76 -4.32
N CYS A 148 17.15 -1.03 -4.80
CA CYS A 148 17.20 -0.42 -6.14
C CYS A 148 18.28 0.65 -6.27
N GLY A 149 18.85 1.12 -5.16
CA GLY A 149 19.91 2.13 -5.12
C GLY A 149 19.48 3.47 -4.54
N LEU A 150 18.17 3.72 -4.44
CA LEU A 150 17.64 4.97 -3.91
C LEU A 150 17.59 5.00 -2.38
N SER A 151 17.93 6.15 -1.82
CA SER A 151 17.79 6.41 -0.39
C SER A 151 16.38 6.93 -0.04
N ASN A 152 16.05 6.99 1.26
CA ASN A 152 14.79 7.59 1.72
C ASN A 152 14.69 9.11 1.44
N ALA A 153 15.78 9.77 1.05
CA ALA A 153 15.81 11.20 0.74
C ALA A 153 15.51 11.51 -0.74
N GLU A 154 15.49 10.49 -1.60
CA GLU A 154 15.21 10.59 -3.03
C GLU A 154 13.75 10.30 -3.37
#